data_AF-A0A8T7HRL5-F1
#
_entry.id   AF-A0A8T7HRL5-F1
#
_cell.length_a   1.000
_cell.length_b   1.000
_cell.length_c   1.000
_cell.angle_alpha   90.00
_cell.angle_beta   90.00
_cell.angle_gamma   90.00
#
_symmetry.space_group_name_H-M   'P 1'
#
loop_
_entity.id
_entity.type
_entity.pdbx_description
1 polymer ?
#
loop_
_entity_poly.entity_id
_entity_poly.type
_entity_poly.pdbx_seq_one_letter_code
_entity_poly.pdbx_strand_id
1 'polypeptide(L)'
;MNDDSFSIKGIFPIILFIFTVQITSLFLTNNFLNLYQTLPSYQPAGNNTTGSILNSIILILPTFIITSVILFLIRRKLFLLLKSLLILAISAGTFSVSYIILTIAFDSVFSSLFIFIFSILLCFVPVLALTIIKLNKFQLLSSFILSSLYGTMLAVFLKPPTIIVIPIVFALYDIYAVFRGPLKSIVNSSDDSLDLRPLFVSLGRFNIGTGDLIFYSMIPSSVFLLIGLPFAFLSLFLIHIGIILTLYFLKRFEIFPGLPIPVFLSLIPYILFY
;
A
#
# COMPACT_ATOMS: atom_id res chain seq x y z
N MET A 1 14.22 0.64 25.07
CA MET A 1 13.45 1.70 24.41
C MET A 1 12.91 2.65 25.49
N ASN A 2 13.18 3.96 25.42
CA ASN A 2 12.61 4.93 26.40
C ASN A 2 11.09 5.08 26.22
N ASP A 3 10.35 5.11 27.33
CA ASP A 3 8.88 5.20 27.39
C ASP A 3 8.29 6.42 26.64
N ASP A 4 9.04 7.51 26.49
CA ASP A 4 8.59 8.73 25.80
C ASP A 4 8.28 8.51 24.31
N SER A 5 8.90 7.50 23.67
CA SER A 5 8.66 7.19 22.25
C SER A 5 7.30 6.58 21.96
N PHE A 6 6.68 5.94 22.95
CA PHE A 6 5.31 5.44 22.90
C PHE A 6 4.30 6.39 23.56
N SER A 7 4.72 7.61 23.90
CA SER A 7 3.79 8.65 24.30
C SER A 7 2.81 8.96 23.17
N ILE A 8 1.61 9.45 23.53
CA ILE A 8 0.58 9.87 22.57
C ILE A 8 1.16 10.83 21.53
N LYS A 9 2.11 11.69 21.92
CA LYS A 9 2.80 12.63 21.02
C LYS A 9 3.65 11.95 19.94
N GLY A 10 4.19 10.76 20.22
CA GLY A 10 4.99 9.98 19.26
C GLY A 10 4.14 9.18 18.27
N ILE A 11 2.98 8.68 18.72
CA ILE A 11 2.10 7.83 17.90
C ILE A 11 1.14 8.66 17.04
N PHE A 12 0.69 9.81 17.55
CA PHE A 12 -0.30 10.66 16.90
C PHE A 12 0.04 11.04 15.43
N PRO A 13 1.28 11.44 15.09
CA PRO A 13 1.62 11.78 13.70
C PRO A 13 1.44 10.62 12.72
N ILE A 14 1.69 9.39 13.17
CA ILE A 14 1.54 8.16 12.36
C ILE A 14 0.08 7.88 12.12
N ILE A 15 -0.72 7.88 13.19
CA ILE A 15 -2.17 7.71 13.09
C ILE A 15 -2.76 8.75 12.15
N LEU A 16 -2.40 10.02 12.34
CA LEU A 16 -2.89 11.11 11.49
C LEU A 16 -2.48 10.90 10.03
N PHE A 17 -1.24 10.50 9.76
CA PHE A 17 -0.77 10.25 8.41
C PHE A 17 -1.48 9.08 7.73
N ILE A 18 -1.70 7.97 8.43
CA ILE A 18 -2.45 6.83 7.89
C ILE A 18 -3.91 7.23 7.63
N PHE A 19 -4.51 7.98 8.55
CA PHE A 19 -5.86 8.51 8.40
C PHE A 19 -5.98 9.40 7.15
N THR A 20 -5.04 10.31 6.90
CA THR A 20 -5.10 11.18 5.72
C THR A 20 -4.97 10.39 4.42
N VAL A 21 -4.10 9.38 4.37
CA VAL A 21 -3.99 8.45 3.24
C VAL A 21 -5.32 7.71 3.00
N GLN A 22 -5.97 7.22 4.05
CA GLN A 22 -7.23 6.49 3.94
C GLN A 22 -8.39 7.38 3.49
N ILE A 23 -8.50 8.59 4.04
CA ILE A 23 -9.54 9.55 3.64
C ILE A 23 -9.37 9.97 2.18
N THR A 24 -8.14 10.24 1.74
CA THR A 24 -7.88 10.58 0.33
C THR A 24 -8.18 9.41 -0.59
N SER A 25 -7.84 8.18 -0.19
CA SER A 25 -8.24 6.97 -0.91
C SER A 25 -9.77 6.84 -1.02
N LEU A 26 -10.49 6.99 0.09
CA LEU A 26 -11.95 6.93 0.11
C LEU A 26 -12.58 7.98 -0.81
N PHE A 27 -12.09 9.21 -0.76
CA PHE A 27 -12.54 10.30 -1.63
C PHE A 27 -12.34 9.97 -3.11
N LEU A 28 -11.16 9.48 -3.48
CA LEU A 28 -10.88 9.07 -4.86
C LEU A 28 -11.79 7.91 -5.30
N THR A 29 -12.02 6.92 -4.43
CA THR A 29 -12.90 5.78 -4.73
C THR A 29 -14.37 6.14 -4.90
N ASN A 30 -14.84 7.25 -4.32
CA ASN A 30 -16.21 7.72 -4.52
C ASN A 30 -16.56 7.93 -5.99
N ASN A 31 -15.59 8.37 -6.80
CA ASN A 31 -15.77 8.58 -8.24
C ASN A 31 -16.00 7.29 -9.03
N PHE A 32 -15.72 6.13 -8.41
CA PHE A 32 -15.85 4.82 -9.04
C PHE A 32 -17.14 4.08 -8.68
N LEU A 33 -17.97 4.59 -7.76
CA LEU A 33 -19.19 3.89 -7.29
C LEU A 33 -20.10 3.44 -8.44
N ASN A 34 -20.36 4.34 -9.40
CA ASN A 34 -21.26 4.07 -10.52
C ASN A 34 -20.62 3.17 -11.60
N LEU A 35 -19.28 3.13 -11.64
CA LEU A 35 -18.51 2.39 -12.65
C LEU A 35 -18.06 1.02 -12.15
N TYR A 36 -18.04 0.78 -10.84
CA TYR A 36 -17.45 -0.41 -10.24
C TYR A 36 -18.08 -1.72 -10.76
N GLN A 37 -19.39 -1.72 -10.98
CA GLN A 37 -20.09 -2.89 -11.50
C GLN A 37 -19.79 -3.15 -12.99
N THR A 38 -19.58 -2.09 -13.77
CA THR A 38 -19.33 -2.18 -15.22
C THR A 38 -17.86 -2.40 -15.56
N LEU A 39 -16.95 -2.09 -14.63
CA LEU A 39 -15.51 -2.26 -14.86
C LEU A 39 -15.16 -3.75 -14.99
N PRO A 40 -14.36 -4.11 -16.01
CA PRO A 40 -13.86 -5.47 -16.14
C PRO A 40 -12.97 -5.78 -14.94
N SER A 41 -13.28 -6.87 -14.25
CA SER A 41 -12.45 -7.40 -13.18
C SER A 41 -11.34 -8.26 -13.77
N TYR A 42 -10.16 -8.21 -13.15
CA TYR A 42 -9.07 -9.12 -13.50
C TYR A 42 -9.37 -10.54 -13.02
N GLN A 43 -10.05 -11.32 -13.87
CA GLN A 43 -10.51 -12.68 -13.57
C GLN A 43 -10.17 -13.67 -14.71
N PRO A 44 -8.87 -13.88 -15.04
CA PRO A 44 -8.47 -14.78 -16.13
C PRO A 44 -8.95 -16.24 -15.97
N ALA A 45 -9.11 -16.72 -14.74
CA ALA A 45 -9.62 -18.07 -14.45
C ALA A 45 -11.15 -18.11 -14.23
N GLY A 46 -11.86 -17.04 -14.59
CA GLY A 46 -13.32 -16.91 -14.45
C GLY A 46 -13.79 -16.51 -13.04
N ASN A 47 -15.12 -16.44 -12.89
CA ASN A 47 -15.78 -15.84 -11.73
C ASN A 47 -16.27 -16.87 -10.71
N ASN A 48 -15.96 -18.15 -10.92
CA ASN A 48 -16.30 -19.21 -9.98
C ASN A 48 -15.42 -19.11 -8.72
N THR A 49 -15.80 -19.79 -7.63
CA THR A 49 -15.00 -19.82 -6.39
C THR A 49 -13.58 -20.36 -6.63
N THR A 50 -13.47 -21.44 -7.39
CA THR A 50 -12.19 -22.02 -7.83
C THR A 50 -11.41 -21.08 -8.74
N GLY A 51 -12.08 -20.42 -9.69
CA GLY A 51 -11.50 -19.42 -10.57
C GLY A 51 -10.92 -18.24 -9.79
N SER A 52 -11.62 -17.79 -8.74
CA SER A 52 -11.18 -16.69 -7.91
C SER A 52 -9.94 -17.02 -7.06
N ILE A 53 -9.86 -18.26 -6.54
CA ILE A 53 -8.64 -18.76 -5.88
C ILE A 53 -7.47 -18.76 -6.86
N LEU A 54 -7.69 -19.24 -8.09
CA LEU A 54 -6.66 -19.23 -9.14
C LEU A 54 -6.25 -17.79 -9.51
N ASN A 55 -7.20 -16.85 -9.61
CA ASN A 55 -6.92 -15.44 -9.87
C ASN A 55 -6.04 -14.85 -8.76
N SER A 56 -6.32 -15.15 -7.49
CA SER A 56 -5.47 -14.75 -6.37
C SER A 56 -4.07 -15.34 -6.50
N ILE A 57 -3.93 -16.63 -6.85
CA ILE A 57 -2.62 -17.25 -7.06
C ILE A 57 -1.86 -16.57 -8.22
N ILE A 58 -2.54 -16.30 -9.34
CA ILE A 58 -1.95 -15.63 -10.51
C ILE A 58 -1.49 -14.21 -10.17
N LEU A 59 -2.19 -13.49 -9.27
CA LEU A 59 -1.80 -12.16 -8.81
C LEU A 59 -0.66 -12.20 -7.77
N ILE A 60 -0.65 -13.21 -6.91
CA ILE A 60 0.31 -13.33 -5.81
C ILE A 60 1.65 -13.91 -6.30
N LEU A 61 1.64 -14.87 -7.23
CA LEU A 61 2.87 -15.53 -7.69
C LEU A 61 3.89 -14.55 -8.31
N PRO A 62 3.51 -13.57 -9.15
CA PRO A 62 4.42 -12.54 -9.65
C PRO A 62 5.07 -11.70 -8.55
N THR A 63 4.37 -11.41 -7.45
CA THR A 63 4.96 -10.60 -6.36
C THR A 63 6.09 -11.37 -5.69
N PHE A 64 5.93 -12.68 -5.47
CA PHE A 64 6.99 -13.55 -4.98
C PHE A 64 8.19 -13.67 -5.94
N ILE A 65 7.93 -13.79 -7.24
CA ILE A 65 8.98 -13.79 -8.26
C ILE A 65 9.75 -12.48 -8.22
N ILE A 66 9.05 -11.34 -8.24
CA ILE A 66 9.68 -10.01 -8.22
C ILE A 66 10.47 -9.81 -6.93
N THR A 67 9.95 -10.22 -5.77
CA THR A 67 10.72 -10.14 -4.52
C THR A 67 11.98 -10.99 -4.58
N SER A 68 11.92 -12.17 -5.19
CA SER A 68 13.09 -13.04 -5.37
C SER A 68 14.11 -12.42 -6.33
N VAL A 69 13.66 -11.77 -7.41
CA VAL A 69 14.52 -11.01 -8.33
C VAL A 69 15.18 -9.83 -7.61
N ILE A 70 14.44 -9.05 -6.83
CA ILE A 70 14.99 -7.95 -6.03
C ILE A 70 16.07 -8.47 -5.08
N LEU A 71 15.79 -9.55 -4.33
CA LEU A 71 16.76 -10.17 -3.42
C LEU A 71 18.00 -10.68 -4.16
N PHE A 72 17.83 -11.27 -5.34
CA PHE A 72 18.92 -11.71 -6.19
C PHE A 72 19.81 -10.53 -6.63
N LEU A 73 19.21 -9.43 -7.07
CA LEU A 73 19.93 -8.23 -7.49
C LEU A 73 20.71 -7.58 -6.33
N ILE A 74 20.10 -7.53 -5.13
CA ILE A 74 20.77 -7.04 -3.92
C ILE A 74 21.97 -7.93 -3.59
N ARG A 75 21.80 -9.26 -3.59
CA ARG A 75 22.90 -10.21 -3.30
C ARG A 75 24.04 -10.14 -4.31
N ARG A 76 23.73 -9.85 -5.58
CA ARG A 76 24.72 -9.66 -6.64
C ARG A 76 25.32 -8.24 -6.68
N LYS A 77 24.91 -7.35 -5.76
CA LYS A 77 25.33 -5.93 -5.70
C LYS A 77 25.06 -5.16 -7.00
N LEU A 78 24.04 -5.57 -7.77
CA LEU A 78 23.64 -4.92 -9.03
C LEU A 78 22.75 -3.70 -8.74
N PHE A 79 23.25 -2.76 -7.92
CA PHE A 79 22.47 -1.65 -7.38
C PHE A 79 21.97 -0.67 -8.45
N LEU A 80 22.77 -0.43 -9.49
CA LEU A 80 22.38 0.43 -10.61
C LEU A 80 21.14 -0.14 -11.34
N LEU A 81 21.16 -1.44 -11.61
CA LEU A 81 20.06 -2.14 -12.30
C LEU A 81 18.81 -2.20 -11.42
N LEU A 82 18.97 -2.46 -10.11
CA LEU A 82 17.85 -2.39 -9.18
C LEU A 82 17.24 -0.98 -9.15
N LYS A 83 18.07 0.05 -9.08
CA LYS A 83 17.63 1.45 -9.07
C LYS A 83 16.91 1.82 -10.36
N SER A 84 17.43 1.42 -11.52
CA SER A 84 16.78 1.69 -12.82
C SER A 84 15.43 0.98 -12.95
N LEU A 85 15.34 -0.28 -12.52
CA LEU A 85 14.07 -1.02 -12.52
C LEU A 85 13.04 -0.38 -11.59
N LEU A 86 13.45 0.05 -10.39
CA LEU A 86 12.55 0.77 -9.47
C LEU A 86 12.09 2.11 -10.03
N ILE A 87 12.99 2.88 -10.66
CA ILE A 87 12.62 4.16 -11.31
C ILE A 87 11.58 3.90 -12.40
N LEU A 88 11.81 2.92 -13.26
CA LEU A 88 10.91 2.58 -14.36
C LEU A 88 9.55 2.08 -13.85
N ALA A 89 9.54 1.20 -12.85
CA ALA A 89 8.32 0.67 -12.27
C ALA A 89 7.51 1.75 -11.56
N ILE A 90 8.16 2.58 -10.74
CA ILE A 90 7.52 3.67 -10.02
C ILE A 90 7.01 4.73 -11.00
N SER A 91 7.79 5.11 -12.02
CA SER A 91 7.37 6.14 -12.97
C SER A 91 6.21 5.68 -13.85
N ALA A 92 6.34 4.53 -14.52
CA ALA A 92 5.29 4.00 -15.38
C ALA A 92 4.02 3.64 -14.59
N GLY A 93 4.19 3.04 -13.42
CA GLY A 93 3.07 2.67 -12.54
C GLY A 93 2.33 3.89 -11.98
N THR A 94 3.05 4.87 -11.43
CA THR A 94 2.40 6.07 -10.87
C THR A 94 1.75 6.92 -11.94
N PHE A 95 2.39 7.09 -13.10
CA PHE A 95 1.80 7.80 -14.23
C PHE A 95 0.51 7.12 -14.72
N SER A 96 0.56 5.80 -14.98
CA SER A 96 -0.61 5.07 -15.48
C SER A 96 -1.77 5.08 -14.49
N VAL A 97 -1.51 4.80 -13.21
CA VAL A 97 -2.53 4.78 -12.16
C VAL A 97 -3.11 6.18 -11.91
N SER A 98 -2.25 7.20 -11.80
CA SER A 98 -2.74 8.58 -11.62
C SER A 98 -3.57 9.05 -12.81
N TYR A 99 -3.15 8.76 -14.04
CA TYR A 99 -3.91 9.12 -15.24
C TYR A 99 -5.30 8.50 -15.26
N ILE A 100 -5.42 7.20 -14.95
CA ILE A 100 -6.72 6.50 -14.90
C ILE A 100 -7.62 7.11 -13.80
N ILE A 101 -7.08 7.31 -12.60
CA ILE A 101 -7.87 7.84 -11.49
C ILE A 101 -8.31 9.28 -11.76
N LEU A 102 -7.40 10.14 -12.24
CA LEU A 102 -7.68 11.55 -12.46
C LEU A 102 -8.61 11.79 -13.64
N THR A 103 -8.52 10.97 -14.70
CA THR A 103 -9.51 11.00 -15.79
C THR A 103 -10.88 10.69 -15.23
N ILE A 104 -11.07 9.57 -14.54
CA ILE A 104 -12.39 9.20 -14.00
C ILE A 104 -12.91 10.22 -12.97
N ALA A 105 -12.03 10.76 -12.12
CA ALA A 105 -12.43 11.70 -11.07
C ALA A 105 -12.72 13.12 -11.58
N PHE A 106 -12.08 13.57 -12.67
CA PHE A 106 -12.08 14.99 -13.06
C PHE A 106 -12.33 15.28 -14.54
N ASP A 107 -12.67 14.30 -15.38
CA ASP A 107 -12.96 14.52 -16.81
C ASP A 107 -14.06 15.57 -17.06
N SER A 108 -15.02 15.69 -16.13
CA SER A 108 -16.09 16.70 -16.21
C SER A 108 -15.65 18.12 -15.87
N VAL A 109 -14.50 18.30 -15.21
CA VAL A 109 -14.04 19.59 -14.67
C VAL A 109 -12.81 20.11 -15.41
N PHE A 110 -11.88 19.23 -15.76
CA PHE A 110 -10.60 19.59 -16.39
C PHE A 110 -10.45 18.98 -17.78
N SER A 111 -9.74 19.67 -18.67
CA SER A 111 -9.42 19.10 -19.98
C SER A 111 -8.42 17.94 -19.84
N SER A 112 -8.46 17.01 -20.80
CA SER A 112 -7.57 15.85 -20.87
C SER A 112 -6.08 16.23 -20.83
N LEU A 113 -5.70 17.38 -21.41
CA LEU A 113 -4.34 17.92 -21.36
C LEU A 113 -3.91 18.30 -19.94
N PHE A 114 -4.78 18.95 -19.16
CA PHE A 114 -4.47 19.28 -17.76
C PHE A 114 -4.31 18.02 -16.91
N ILE A 115 -5.18 17.02 -17.12
CA ILE A 115 -5.12 15.74 -16.41
C ILE A 115 -3.81 15.00 -16.73
N PHE A 116 -3.41 14.99 -18.00
CA PHE A 116 -2.15 14.39 -18.44
C PHE A 116 -0.93 15.08 -17.78
N ILE A 117 -0.89 16.42 -17.80
CA ILE A 117 0.19 17.20 -17.16
C ILE A 117 0.24 16.94 -15.65
N PHE A 118 -0.91 16.91 -14.98
CA PHE A 118 -0.98 16.67 -13.54
C PHE A 118 -0.52 15.25 -13.17
N SER A 119 -0.86 14.25 -13.99
CA SER A 119 -0.40 12.86 -13.83
C SER A 119 1.13 12.75 -13.96
N ILE A 120 1.73 13.51 -14.88
CA ILE A 120 3.19 13.62 -15.02
C ILE A 120 3.81 14.25 -13.76
N LEU A 121 3.21 15.33 -13.24
CA LEU A 121 3.70 16.00 -12.02
C LEU A 121 3.69 15.06 -10.80
N LEU A 122 2.63 14.27 -10.63
CA LEU A 122 2.54 13.28 -9.54
C LEU A 122 3.61 12.19 -9.67
N CYS A 123 3.89 11.73 -10.88
CA CYS A 123 4.94 10.74 -11.16
C CYS A 123 6.34 11.23 -10.76
N PHE A 124 6.63 12.52 -10.94
CA PHE A 124 7.95 13.07 -10.60
C PHE A 124 8.26 13.01 -9.10
N VAL A 125 7.27 13.12 -8.21
CA VAL A 125 7.52 13.19 -6.76
C VAL A 125 8.17 11.91 -6.21
N PRO A 126 7.62 10.69 -6.43
CA PRO A 126 8.28 9.46 -6.02
C PRO A 126 9.64 9.20 -6.69
N VAL A 127 9.79 9.59 -7.97
CA VAL A 127 11.05 9.43 -8.70
C VAL A 127 12.14 10.33 -8.11
N LEU A 128 11.82 11.58 -7.80
CA LEU A 128 12.74 12.51 -7.15
C LEU A 128 13.13 12.05 -5.75
N ALA A 129 12.19 11.49 -4.98
CA ALA A 129 12.45 10.94 -3.65
C ALA A 129 13.41 9.73 -3.69
N LEU A 130 13.41 8.96 -4.78
CA LEU A 130 14.34 7.83 -4.98
C LEU A 130 15.72 8.27 -5.48
N THR A 131 15.79 9.33 -6.30
CA THR A 131 16.99 9.66 -7.06
C THR A 131 17.84 10.78 -6.45
N ILE A 132 17.21 11.91 -6.11
CA ILE A 132 17.90 13.19 -5.88
C ILE A 132 17.63 13.72 -4.47
N ILE A 133 16.36 13.71 -4.03
CA ILE A 133 15.93 14.47 -2.86
C ILE A 133 15.90 13.58 -1.62
N LYS A 134 16.95 13.69 -0.81
CA LYS A 134 17.11 12.96 0.46
C LYS A 134 16.43 13.65 1.65
N LEU A 135 15.18 14.09 1.48
CA LEU A 135 14.40 14.78 2.52
C LEU A 135 13.23 13.92 3.02
N ASN A 136 13.05 13.82 4.33
CA ASN A 136 11.93 13.07 4.94
C ASN A 136 10.57 13.58 4.46
N LYS A 137 10.43 14.88 4.19
CA LYS A 137 9.19 15.47 3.66
C LYS A 137 8.82 14.90 2.28
N PHE A 138 9.81 14.68 1.41
CA PHE A 138 9.59 14.09 0.08
C PHE A 138 9.30 12.60 0.16
N GLN A 139 9.91 11.89 1.11
CA GLN A 139 9.56 10.50 1.42
C GLN A 139 8.10 10.37 1.92
N LEU A 140 7.67 11.28 2.79
CA LEU A 140 6.30 11.32 3.29
C LEU A 140 5.29 11.67 2.18
N LEU A 141 5.64 12.62 1.30
CA LEU A 141 4.79 12.97 0.17
C LEU A 141 4.73 11.83 -0.88
N SER A 142 5.86 11.19 -1.19
CA SER A 142 5.90 10.10 -2.16
C SER A 142 5.09 8.90 -1.68
N SER A 143 5.26 8.50 -0.43
CA SER A 143 4.47 7.44 0.18
C SER A 143 2.98 7.77 0.25
N PHE A 144 2.62 9.00 0.56
CA PHE A 144 1.22 9.46 0.52
C PHE A 144 0.61 9.30 -0.87
N ILE A 145 1.32 9.76 -1.93
CA ILE A 145 0.87 9.63 -3.32
C ILE A 145 0.75 8.16 -3.71
N LEU A 146 1.79 7.36 -3.45
CA LEU A 146 1.79 5.93 -3.78
C LEU A 146 0.65 5.18 -3.07
N SER A 147 0.51 5.37 -1.76
CA SER A 147 -0.47 4.63 -0.96
C SER A 147 -1.92 5.01 -1.24
N SER A 148 -2.20 6.28 -1.52
CA SER A 148 -3.53 6.72 -1.95
C SER A 148 -3.88 6.20 -3.36
N LEU A 149 -2.97 6.33 -4.32
CA LEU A 149 -3.21 5.89 -5.71
C LEU A 149 -3.28 4.37 -5.86
N TYR A 150 -2.33 3.62 -5.28
CA TYR A 150 -2.36 2.16 -5.41
C TYR A 150 -3.45 1.52 -4.53
N GLY A 151 -3.75 2.10 -3.36
CA GLY A 151 -4.85 1.62 -2.51
C GLY A 151 -6.21 1.75 -3.20
N THR A 152 -6.48 2.91 -3.79
CA THR A 152 -7.70 3.14 -4.60
C THR A 152 -7.76 2.19 -5.79
N MET A 153 -6.68 2.10 -6.57
CA MET A 153 -6.63 1.28 -7.76
C MET A 153 -6.86 -0.20 -7.44
N LEU A 154 -6.19 -0.75 -6.42
CA LEU A 154 -6.40 -2.14 -6.02
C LEU A 154 -7.83 -2.38 -5.52
N ALA A 155 -8.43 -1.42 -4.81
CA ALA A 155 -9.80 -1.51 -4.34
C ALA A 155 -10.81 -1.57 -5.50
N VAL A 156 -10.56 -0.81 -6.57
CA VAL A 156 -11.42 -0.74 -7.76
C VAL A 156 -11.23 -1.96 -8.66
N PHE A 157 -9.99 -2.44 -8.83
CA PHE A 157 -9.69 -3.51 -9.80
C PHE A 157 -9.95 -4.92 -9.29
N LEU A 158 -9.87 -5.13 -7.97
CA LEU A 158 -10.08 -6.43 -7.36
C LEU A 158 -11.55 -6.59 -6.94
N LYS A 159 -12.16 -7.71 -7.32
CA LYS A 159 -13.52 -8.08 -6.89
C LYS A 159 -13.46 -9.20 -5.85
N PRO A 160 -14.48 -9.33 -4.98
CA PRO A 160 -14.58 -10.49 -4.10
C PRO A 160 -14.59 -11.81 -4.89
N PRO A 161 -13.95 -12.87 -4.37
CA PRO A 161 -13.25 -12.98 -3.09
C PRO A 161 -11.75 -12.56 -3.11
N THR A 162 -11.17 -12.20 -4.26
CA THR A 162 -9.71 -11.97 -4.36
C THR A 162 -9.23 -10.80 -3.51
N ILE A 163 -10.06 -9.77 -3.37
CA ILE A 163 -9.79 -8.59 -2.54
C ILE A 163 -9.70 -8.89 -1.04
N ILE A 164 -10.28 -10.00 -0.59
CA ILE A 164 -10.19 -10.49 0.80
C ILE A 164 -8.98 -11.42 0.94
N VAL A 165 -8.79 -12.33 -0.02
CA VAL A 165 -7.72 -13.34 0.01
C VAL A 165 -6.33 -12.69 -0.05
N ILE A 166 -6.12 -11.68 -0.89
CA ILE A 166 -4.80 -11.06 -1.08
C ILE A 166 -4.27 -10.45 0.24
N PRO A 167 -5.00 -9.57 0.95
CA PRO A 167 -4.57 -9.05 2.25
C PRO A 167 -4.25 -10.15 3.27
N ILE A 168 -5.07 -11.22 3.34
CA ILE A 168 -4.84 -12.32 4.28
C ILE A 168 -3.52 -13.03 3.96
N VAL A 169 -3.25 -13.33 2.69
CA VAL A 169 -2.00 -13.99 2.29
C VAL A 169 -0.79 -13.11 2.60
N PHE A 170 -0.86 -11.81 2.31
CA PHE A 170 0.23 -10.88 2.65
C PHE A 170 0.43 -10.72 4.15
N ALA A 171 -0.65 -10.67 4.94
CA ALA A 171 -0.57 -10.67 6.40
C ALA A 171 0.11 -11.94 6.94
N LEU A 172 -0.26 -13.12 6.45
CA LEU A 172 0.39 -14.38 6.84
C LEU A 172 1.86 -14.42 6.41
N TYR A 173 2.16 -13.91 5.22
CA TYR A 173 3.54 -13.80 4.74
C TYR A 173 4.37 -12.84 5.59
N ASP A 174 3.80 -11.71 6.05
CA ASP A 174 4.48 -10.76 6.93
C ASP A 174 4.90 -11.40 8.26
N ILE A 175 4.03 -12.21 8.87
CA ILE A 175 4.37 -13.03 10.05
C ILE A 175 5.57 -13.94 9.76
N TYR A 176 5.52 -14.68 8.65
CA TYR A 176 6.61 -15.56 8.25
C TYR A 176 7.91 -14.79 8.01
N ALA A 177 7.84 -13.65 7.32
CA ALA A 177 8.98 -12.82 6.95
C ALA A 177 9.67 -12.19 8.18
N VAL A 178 8.91 -11.76 9.18
CA VAL A 178 9.48 -11.17 10.40
C VAL A 178 10.15 -12.23 11.28
N PHE A 179 9.50 -13.39 11.50
CA PHE A 179 10.04 -14.39 12.44
C PHE A 179 11.08 -15.34 11.83
N ARG A 180 11.00 -15.63 10.52
CA ARG A 180 11.87 -16.61 9.84
C ARG A 180 12.48 -16.09 8.53
N GLY A 181 12.12 -14.88 8.11
CA GLY A 181 12.42 -14.41 6.76
C GLY A 181 13.85 -13.92 6.54
N PRO A 182 14.27 -13.85 5.27
CA PRO A 182 15.60 -13.44 4.83
C PRO A 182 15.90 -11.94 5.06
N LEU A 183 14.93 -11.14 5.52
CA LEU A 183 15.08 -9.69 5.71
C LEU A 183 16.07 -9.31 6.80
N LYS A 184 16.36 -10.21 7.76
CA LYS A 184 17.40 -9.99 8.77
C LYS A 184 18.79 -9.79 8.13
N SER A 185 19.03 -10.29 6.92
CA SER A 185 20.31 -10.11 6.22
C SER A 185 20.44 -8.77 5.47
N ILE A 186 19.33 -8.08 5.18
CA ILE A 186 19.33 -6.79 4.44
C ILE A 186 19.65 -5.63 5.38
N VAL A 187 19.17 -5.70 6.62
CA VAL A 187 19.41 -4.67 7.65
C VAL A 187 20.88 -4.61 8.09
N ASN A 188 21.60 -5.73 7.96
CA ASN A 188 23.02 -5.83 8.35
C ASN A 188 24.00 -5.46 7.22
N SER A 189 23.53 -5.23 5.98
CA SER A 189 24.36 -4.75 4.87
C SER A 189 24.18 -3.24 4.71
N SER A 190 24.75 -2.49 5.64
CA SER A 190 24.83 -1.03 5.64
C SER A 190 25.81 -0.53 4.56
N ASP A 191 25.51 -0.78 3.29
CA ASP A 191 26.11 -0.06 2.17
C ASP A 191 25.18 1.12 1.84
N ASP A 192 25.64 2.36 2.07
CA ASP A 192 24.97 3.65 1.79
C ASP A 192 24.49 3.85 0.34
N SER A 193 24.72 2.86 -0.53
CA SER A 193 24.46 2.91 -1.97
C SER A 193 23.01 2.58 -2.36
N LEU A 194 22.23 1.93 -1.49
CA LEU A 194 20.83 1.57 -1.76
C LEU A 194 19.85 2.35 -0.90
N ASP A 195 19.47 3.51 -1.41
CA ASP A 195 18.45 4.36 -0.79
C ASP A 195 17.04 3.98 -1.29
N LEU A 196 16.30 3.21 -0.49
CA LEU A 196 14.95 2.71 -0.80
C LEU A 196 13.83 3.61 -0.26
N ARG A 197 14.09 4.92 -0.10
CA ARG A 197 13.18 5.90 0.51
C ARG A 197 11.71 5.86 0.09
N PRO A 198 11.28 5.66 -1.17
CA PRO A 198 9.84 5.60 -1.47
C PRO A 198 9.16 4.30 -1.00
N LEU A 199 9.90 3.29 -0.54
CA LEU A 199 9.34 2.00 -0.12
C LEU A 199 9.00 1.95 1.37
N PHE A 200 9.44 2.93 2.15
CA PHE A 200 9.07 3.09 3.56
C PHE A 200 8.87 4.57 3.91
N VAL A 201 8.33 4.84 5.08
CA VAL A 201 8.17 6.20 5.61
C VAL A 201 8.76 6.24 7.00
N SER A 202 9.65 7.19 7.24
CA SER A 202 10.20 7.45 8.55
C SER A 202 9.41 8.57 9.24
N LEU A 203 8.65 8.22 10.28
CA LEU A 203 7.89 9.15 11.11
C LEU A 203 8.39 9.06 12.55
N GLY A 204 9.24 10.01 12.93
CA GLY A 204 9.90 10.01 14.24
C GLY A 204 10.85 8.82 14.36
N ARG A 205 10.49 7.84 15.20
CA ARG A 205 11.28 6.62 15.46
C ARG A 205 10.70 5.37 14.79
N PHE A 206 9.58 5.49 14.10
CA PHE A 206 8.90 4.37 13.45
C PHE A 206 9.08 4.44 11.94
N ASN A 207 9.39 3.29 11.34
CA ASN A 207 9.43 3.11 9.90
C ASN A 207 8.25 2.23 9.49
N ILE A 208 7.44 2.69 8.54
CA ILE A 208 6.27 1.96 8.03
C ILE A 208 6.47 1.70 6.55
N GLY A 209 6.16 0.49 6.09
CA GLY A 209 6.24 0.16 4.67
C GLY A 209 5.15 0.89 3.88
N THR A 210 5.49 1.39 2.68
CA THR A 210 4.44 1.96 1.81
C THR A 210 3.45 0.90 1.33
N GLY A 211 3.86 -0.37 1.26
CA GLY A 211 2.97 -1.51 1.06
C GLY A 211 1.90 -1.64 2.15
N ASP A 212 2.27 -1.43 3.42
CA ASP A 212 1.31 -1.50 4.54
C ASP A 212 0.24 -0.43 4.38
N LEU A 213 0.67 0.80 4.04
CA LEU A 213 -0.24 1.92 3.78
C LEU A 213 -1.19 1.64 2.62
N ILE A 214 -0.72 0.98 1.56
CA ILE A 214 -1.56 0.56 0.42
C ILE A 214 -2.66 -0.39 0.88
N PHE A 215 -2.34 -1.38 1.72
CA PHE A 215 -3.36 -2.29 2.26
C PHE A 215 -4.32 -1.57 3.22
N TYR A 216 -3.79 -0.66 4.05
CA TYR A 216 -4.60 0.11 5.00
C TYR A 216 -5.58 1.05 4.30
N SER A 217 -5.27 1.54 3.10
CA SER A 217 -6.18 2.36 2.30
C SER A 217 -7.09 1.52 1.40
N MET A 218 -6.58 0.41 0.86
CA MET A 218 -7.34 -0.47 -0.02
C MET A 218 -8.57 -1.06 0.67
N ILE A 219 -8.45 -1.61 1.88
CA ILE A 219 -9.53 -2.36 2.54
C ILE A 219 -10.75 -1.47 2.84
N PRO A 220 -10.62 -0.27 3.45
CA PRO A 220 -11.77 0.60 3.64
C PRO A 220 -12.38 1.08 2.32
N SER A 221 -11.54 1.38 1.32
CA SER A 221 -11.98 1.77 -0.02
C SER A 221 -12.79 0.67 -0.71
N SER A 222 -12.42 -0.59 -0.53
CA SER A 222 -13.16 -1.70 -1.10
C SER A 222 -14.43 -2.03 -0.33
N VAL A 223 -14.43 -1.88 1.00
CA VAL A 223 -15.65 -1.97 1.82
C VAL A 223 -16.64 -0.89 1.40
N PHE A 224 -16.16 0.31 1.09
CA PHE A 224 -17.01 1.40 0.60
C PHE A 224 -17.69 1.04 -0.73
N LEU A 225 -16.94 0.49 -1.68
CA LEU A 225 -17.47 0.09 -3.00
C LEU A 225 -18.47 -1.06 -2.92
N LEU A 226 -18.33 -1.97 -1.95
CA LEU A 226 -19.09 -3.22 -1.89
C LEU A 226 -20.27 -3.21 -0.91
N ILE A 227 -20.09 -2.58 0.26
CA ILE A 227 -21.06 -2.63 1.38
C ILE A 227 -21.59 -1.23 1.67
N GLY A 228 -20.72 -0.21 1.61
CA GLY A 228 -21.10 1.19 1.76
C GLY A 228 -20.27 1.97 2.78
N LEU A 229 -20.54 3.27 2.82
CA LEU A 229 -19.74 4.27 3.54
C LEU A 229 -19.67 4.05 5.07
N PRO A 230 -20.77 3.72 5.79
CA PRO A 230 -20.70 3.49 7.24
C PRO A 230 -19.75 2.34 7.62
N PHE A 231 -19.76 1.27 6.83
CA PHE A 231 -18.91 0.10 7.05
C PHE A 231 -17.45 0.36 6.67
N ALA A 232 -17.21 1.26 5.71
CA ALA A 232 -15.86 1.72 5.39
C ALA A 232 -15.23 2.49 6.57
N PHE A 233 -16.00 3.36 7.23
CA PHE A 233 -15.54 4.03 8.46
C PHE A 233 -15.32 3.05 9.62
N LEU A 234 -16.15 2.00 9.73
CA LEU A 234 -15.90 0.93 10.69
C LEU A 234 -14.60 0.18 10.40
N SER A 235 -14.34 -0.18 9.13
CA SER A 235 -13.07 -0.80 8.71
C SER A 235 -11.87 0.10 9.02
N LEU A 236 -11.98 1.39 8.72
CA LEU A 236 -10.97 2.40 9.01
C LEU A 236 -10.68 2.47 10.51
N PHE A 237 -11.70 2.51 11.35
CA PHE A 237 -11.55 2.52 12.81
C PHE A 237 -10.85 1.25 13.33
N LEU A 238 -11.21 0.09 12.80
CA LEU A 238 -10.61 -1.20 13.15
C LEU A 238 -9.13 -1.30 12.74
N ILE A 239 -8.75 -0.73 11.59
CA ILE A 239 -7.33 -0.60 11.19
C ILE A 239 -6.54 0.19 12.22
N HIS A 240 -7.08 1.32 12.68
CA HIS A 240 -6.41 2.15 13.68
C HIS A 240 -6.25 1.45 15.03
N ILE A 241 -7.27 0.71 15.49
CA ILE A 241 -7.15 -0.16 16.66
C ILE A 241 -6.02 -1.17 16.44
N GLY A 242 -6.00 -1.82 15.27
CA GLY A 242 -4.95 -2.78 14.93
C GLY A 242 -3.55 -2.17 14.94
N ILE A 243 -3.37 -0.96 14.41
CA ILE A 243 -2.09 -0.25 14.41
C ILE A 243 -1.66 0.11 15.83
N ILE A 244 -2.59 0.57 16.67
CA ILE A 244 -2.27 0.88 18.08
C ILE A 244 -1.82 -0.41 18.80
N LEU A 245 -2.46 -1.54 18.53
CA LEU A 245 -2.06 -2.84 19.06
C LEU A 245 -0.70 -3.29 18.54
N THR A 246 -0.40 -3.17 17.24
CA THR A 246 0.92 -3.53 16.70
C THR A 246 2.03 -2.67 17.29
N LEU A 247 1.81 -1.36 17.41
CA LEU A 247 2.75 -0.46 18.09
C LEU A 247 2.93 -0.85 19.55
N TYR A 248 1.85 -1.17 20.28
CA TYR A 248 1.96 -1.66 21.66
C TYR A 248 2.80 -2.93 21.76
N PHE A 249 2.65 -3.89 20.84
CA PHE A 249 3.49 -5.09 20.80
C PHE A 249 4.94 -4.79 20.40
N LEU A 250 5.17 -3.80 19.54
CA LEU A 250 6.51 -3.33 19.18
C LEU A 250 7.28 -2.74 20.39
N LYS A 251 6.59 -2.35 21.48
CA LYS A 251 7.25 -2.02 22.74
C LYS A 251 7.96 -3.24 23.36
N ARG A 252 7.43 -4.44 23.12
CA ARG A 252 7.93 -5.71 23.68
C ARG A 252 8.85 -6.46 22.71
N PHE A 253 8.72 -6.25 21.41
CA PHE A 253 9.50 -6.91 20.37
C PHE A 253 10.27 -5.87 19.53
N GLU A 254 11.58 -6.07 19.31
CA GLU A 254 12.41 -5.14 18.51
C GLU A 254 11.91 -4.99 17.06
N ILE A 255 11.29 -6.04 16.51
CA ILE A 255 10.68 -6.09 15.18
C ILE A 255 9.36 -6.85 15.31
N PHE A 256 8.28 -6.33 14.72
CA PHE A 256 6.95 -6.94 14.77
C PHE A 256 6.24 -6.79 13.41
N PRO A 257 5.46 -7.79 12.94
CA PRO A 257 4.75 -7.68 11.67
C PRO A 257 3.67 -6.60 11.73
N GLY A 258 3.63 -5.76 10.70
CA GLY A 258 2.77 -4.57 10.65
C GLY A 258 1.37 -4.89 10.16
N LEU A 259 1.25 -5.78 9.18
CA LEU A 259 -0.01 -6.08 8.48
C LEU A 259 -1.03 -6.93 9.25
N PRO A 260 -0.67 -7.97 10.03
CA PRO A 260 -1.63 -8.98 10.46
C PRO A 260 -2.79 -8.43 11.27
N ILE A 261 -2.50 -7.74 12.38
CA ILE A 261 -3.54 -7.28 13.30
C ILE A 261 -4.46 -6.25 12.63
N PRO A 262 -3.94 -5.20 11.94
CA PRO A 262 -4.80 -4.26 11.23
C PRO A 262 -5.64 -4.92 10.14
N VAL A 263 -5.05 -5.79 9.31
CA VAL A 263 -5.77 -6.46 8.22
C VAL A 263 -6.88 -7.35 8.76
N PHE A 264 -6.60 -8.26 9.70
CA PHE A 264 -7.63 -9.16 10.21
C PHE A 264 -8.79 -8.44 10.88
N LEU A 265 -8.52 -7.38 11.66
CA LEU A 265 -9.58 -6.56 12.25
C LEU A 265 -10.38 -5.81 11.18
N SER A 266 -9.71 -5.23 10.18
CA SER A 266 -10.35 -4.43 9.14
C SER A 266 -11.27 -5.21 8.19
N LEU A 267 -11.13 -6.55 8.16
CA LEU A 267 -11.96 -7.45 7.37
C LEU A 267 -13.26 -7.87 8.09
N ILE A 268 -13.44 -7.52 9.37
CA ILE A 268 -14.69 -7.81 10.12
C ILE A 268 -15.95 -7.32 9.38
N PRO A 269 -15.99 -6.12 8.76
CA PRO A 269 -17.16 -5.68 8.01
C PRO A 269 -17.52 -6.60 6.83
N TYR A 270 -16.54 -7.23 6.18
CA TYR A 270 -16.83 -8.23 5.14
C TYR A 270 -17.49 -9.48 5.72
N ILE A 271 -17.04 -9.96 6.87
CA ILE A 271 -17.56 -11.18 7.47
C ILE A 271 -19.00 -10.98 7.98
N LEU A 272 -19.33 -9.78 8.45
CA LEU A 272 -20.62 -9.49 9.07
C LEU A 272 -21.69 -8.99 8.09
N PHE A 273 -21.30 -8.31 7.00
CA PHE A 273 -22.24 -7.53 6.18
C PHE A 273 -22.15 -7.79 4.66
N TYR A 274 -21.26 -8.67 4.19
CA TYR A 274 -21.14 -9.04 2.77
C TYR A 274 -21.49 -10.51 2.57
#